data_AF-A0A7G1H5J3-F1
#
_entry.id   AF-A0A7G1H5J3-F1
#
_cell.length_a   1.000
_cell.length_b   1.000
_cell.length_c   1.000
_cell.angle_alpha   90.00
_cell.angle_beta   90.00
_cell.angle_gamma   90.00
#
_symmetry.space_group_name_H-M   'P 1'
#
loop_
_entity.id
_entity.type
_entity.pdbx_description
1 polymer ?
#
loop_
_entity_poly.entity_id
_entity_poly.type
_entity_poly.pdbx_seq_one_letter_code
_entity_poly.pdbx_strand_id
1 'polypeptide(L)'
;MSQHELSEIDLLKAEIKRLRKSLSELTPPLAVILKRRGFRIYKKEPSDDLLIPEKKFIDDYYDMLKRYSFRLFLRDVIKHQPLFTSQHVTGYATKEVTGEYINYLVRIGLVAPENNAYRLKKCPIKSFGETLEWFVAEIFKREFASEAVWGVKMKRPGIGGDYDLFAKIDGAILYMEVKSSPPKQVYQKEISAFLDRVYDLMPEIAIFFMDTELRMKDKMVPMFEDELKIRFSEPPKVNRIEKELFEIQTERPRVFIINAKDSIINNIEKVMVRYFRTIIRNHG
;
A
#
# COMPACT_ATOMS: atom_id res chain seq x y z
N MET A 1 22.78 -35.63 -19.55
CA MET A 1 21.66 -36.02 -18.67
C MET A 1 21.22 -37.41 -19.07
N SER A 2 21.13 -38.33 -18.10
CA SER A 2 20.65 -39.68 -18.34
C SER A 2 19.14 -39.70 -18.61
N GLN A 3 18.63 -40.74 -19.28
CA GLN A 3 17.17 -40.93 -19.48
C GLN A 3 16.41 -41.00 -18.14
N HIS A 4 17.06 -41.48 -17.08
CA HIS A 4 16.51 -41.53 -15.74
C HIS A 4 16.30 -40.12 -15.15
N GLU A 5 17.29 -39.24 -15.29
CA GLU A 5 17.20 -37.84 -14.82
C GLU A 5 16.09 -37.06 -15.55
N LEU A 6 15.90 -37.31 -16.85
CA LEU A 6 14.82 -36.70 -17.64
C LEU A 6 13.44 -37.18 -17.16
N SER A 7 13.30 -38.48 -16.89
CA SER A 7 12.06 -39.08 -16.37
C SER A 7 11.70 -38.55 -14.99
N GLU A 8 12.69 -38.37 -14.11
CA GLU A 8 12.49 -37.86 -12.76
C GLU A 8 12.08 -36.38 -12.76
N ILE A 9 12.70 -35.57 -13.63
CA ILE A 9 12.32 -34.17 -13.83
C ILE A 9 10.85 -34.04 -14.28
N ASP A 10 10.38 -34.91 -15.16
CA ASP A 10 9.01 -34.83 -15.68
C ASP A 10 7.98 -35.29 -14.64
N LEU A 11 8.30 -36.29 -13.82
CA LEU A 11 7.48 -36.67 -12.66
C LEU A 11 7.39 -35.53 -11.63
N LEU A 12 8.51 -34.87 -11.33
CA LEU A 12 8.54 -33.72 -10.42
C LEU A 12 7.71 -32.55 -10.96
N LYS A 13 7.80 -32.24 -12.26
CA LYS A 13 6.95 -31.22 -12.90
C LYS A 13 5.46 -31.56 -12.81
N ALA A 14 5.10 -32.82 -13.01
CA ALA A 14 3.73 -33.29 -12.92
C ALA A 14 3.18 -33.15 -11.49
N GLU A 15 3.96 -33.53 -10.48
CA GLU A 15 3.56 -33.38 -9.08
C GLU A 15 3.47 -31.90 -8.67
N ILE A 16 4.43 -31.06 -9.08
CA ILE A 16 4.35 -29.60 -8.88
C ILE A 16 3.08 -29.03 -9.51
N LYS A 17 2.69 -29.49 -10.71
CA LYS A 17 1.45 -29.06 -11.37
C LYS A 17 0.22 -29.51 -10.59
N ARG A 18 0.21 -30.75 -10.06
CA ARG A 18 -0.88 -31.27 -9.22
C ARG A 18 -1.03 -30.47 -7.93
N LEU A 19 0.06 -30.25 -7.21
CA LEU A 19 0.09 -29.47 -5.96
C LEU A 19 -0.37 -28.03 -6.19
N ARG A 20 0.10 -27.37 -7.26
CA ARG A 20 -0.38 -26.03 -7.63
C ARG A 20 -1.89 -26.00 -7.91
N LYS A 21 -2.42 -27.03 -8.58
CA LYS A 21 -3.87 -27.15 -8.83
C LYS A 21 -4.64 -27.29 -7.54
N SER A 22 -4.28 -28.24 -6.67
CA SER A 22 -4.93 -28.45 -5.38
C SER A 22 -4.87 -27.20 -4.49
N LEU A 23 -3.72 -26.52 -4.45
CA LEU A 23 -3.58 -25.26 -3.70
C LEU A 23 -4.51 -24.15 -4.23
N SER A 24 -4.66 -24.05 -5.56
CA SER A 24 -5.55 -23.07 -6.19
C SER A 24 -7.04 -23.34 -5.96
N GLU A 25 -7.41 -24.60 -5.77
CA GLU A 25 -8.77 -25.02 -5.43
C GLU A 25 -9.09 -24.70 -3.96
N LEU A 26 -8.13 -24.94 -3.05
CA LEU A 26 -8.26 -24.64 -1.62
C LEU A 26 -8.20 -23.14 -1.31
N THR A 27 -7.34 -22.40 -2.02
CA THR A 27 -7.14 -20.95 -1.82
C THR A 27 -7.17 -20.21 -3.16
N PRO A 28 -8.37 -19.83 -3.64
CA PRO A 28 -8.51 -19.13 -4.92
C PRO A 28 -7.60 -17.88 -5.00
N PRO A 29 -7.04 -17.56 -6.17
CA PRO A 29 -6.30 -16.32 -6.37
C PRO A 29 -7.16 -15.09 -6.10
N LEU A 30 -6.55 -13.99 -5.67
CA LEU A 30 -7.26 -12.74 -5.33
C LEU A 30 -8.19 -12.27 -6.45
N ALA A 31 -7.72 -12.33 -7.70
CA ALA A 31 -8.51 -11.97 -8.88
C ALA A 31 -9.78 -12.82 -9.04
N VAL A 32 -9.75 -14.10 -8.62
CA VAL A 32 -10.91 -15.00 -8.65
C VAL A 32 -11.90 -14.63 -7.54
N ILE A 33 -11.41 -14.34 -6.33
CA ILE A 33 -12.26 -13.92 -5.21
C ILE A 33 -12.96 -12.59 -5.55
N LEU A 34 -12.24 -11.62 -6.12
CA LEU A 34 -12.80 -10.35 -6.61
C LEU A 34 -13.85 -10.58 -7.71
N LYS A 35 -13.56 -11.45 -8.68
CA LYS A 35 -14.49 -11.78 -9.77
C LYS A 35 -15.81 -12.36 -9.26
N ARG A 36 -15.78 -13.16 -8.18
CA ARG A 36 -16.99 -13.71 -7.54
C ARG A 36 -17.87 -12.62 -6.93
N ARG A 37 -17.31 -11.46 -6.58
CA ARG A 37 -18.03 -10.26 -6.09
C ARG A 37 -18.43 -9.30 -7.22
N GLY A 38 -18.25 -9.69 -8.48
CA GLY A 38 -18.55 -8.84 -9.63
C GLY A 38 -17.38 -7.95 -10.10
N PHE A 39 -16.25 -7.91 -9.37
CA PHE A 39 -15.12 -7.05 -9.69
C PHE A 39 -14.12 -7.75 -10.60
N ARG A 40 -13.86 -7.19 -11.78
CA ARG A 40 -12.84 -7.71 -12.72
C ARG A 40 -11.73 -6.71 -12.93
N ILE A 41 -10.54 -7.06 -12.47
CA ILE A 41 -9.32 -6.31 -12.73
C ILE A 41 -9.05 -6.31 -14.24
N TYR A 42 -8.89 -5.14 -14.85
CA TYR A 42 -8.47 -5.02 -16.25
C TYR A 42 -7.13 -4.32 -16.43
N LYS A 43 -6.68 -3.55 -15.43
CA LYS A 43 -5.33 -2.97 -15.35
C LYS A 43 -4.89 -2.99 -13.89
N LYS A 44 -3.60 -3.23 -13.65
CA LYS A 44 -2.96 -3.14 -12.33
C LYS A 44 -1.47 -2.85 -12.51
N GLU A 45 -0.82 -2.40 -11.45
CA GLU A 45 0.63 -2.23 -11.34
C GLU A 45 1.20 -1.34 -12.47
N PRO A 46 0.66 -0.10 -12.65
CA PRO A 46 1.13 0.81 -13.68
C PRO A 46 2.62 1.14 -13.47
N SER A 47 3.41 1.18 -14.52
CA SER A 47 4.86 1.45 -14.42
C SER A 47 5.26 2.90 -14.68
N ASP A 48 4.29 3.74 -15.05
CA ASP A 48 4.54 5.02 -15.71
C ASP A 48 5.15 6.04 -14.73
N ASP A 49 4.55 6.24 -13.54
CA ASP A 49 5.01 7.21 -12.53
C ASP A 49 5.83 6.56 -11.38
N LEU A 50 6.30 5.32 -11.55
CA LEU A 50 7.15 4.64 -10.56
C LEU A 50 8.57 5.21 -10.46
N LEU A 51 9.01 5.50 -9.23
CA LEU A 51 10.39 5.83 -8.87
C LEU A 51 11.06 4.61 -8.24
N ILE A 52 11.50 3.67 -9.07
CA ILE A 52 12.13 2.41 -8.63
C ILE A 52 13.47 2.24 -9.37
N PRO A 53 14.55 1.82 -8.68
CA PRO A 53 15.85 1.60 -9.31
C PRO A 53 15.89 0.30 -10.13
N GLU A 54 17.04 0.00 -10.72
CA GLU A 54 17.29 -1.32 -11.32
C GLU A 54 17.07 -2.46 -10.31
N LYS A 55 16.69 -3.64 -10.82
CA LYS A 55 16.33 -4.82 -9.99
C LYS A 55 17.34 -5.17 -8.90
N LYS A 56 18.65 -5.01 -9.18
CA LYS A 56 19.74 -5.31 -8.25
C LYS A 56 19.74 -4.45 -6.98
N PHE A 57 19.05 -3.31 -7.00
CA PHE A 57 18.96 -2.38 -5.86
C PHE A 57 17.58 -2.36 -5.21
N ILE A 58 16.64 -3.21 -5.64
CA ILE A 58 15.26 -3.18 -5.14
C ILE A 58 15.20 -3.49 -3.64
N ASP A 59 15.98 -4.44 -3.15
CA ASP A 59 15.95 -4.84 -1.74
C ASP A 59 16.48 -3.73 -0.83
N ASP A 60 17.64 -3.16 -1.16
CA ASP A 60 18.19 -1.99 -0.47
C ASP A 60 17.20 -0.80 -0.50
N TYR A 61 16.53 -0.58 -1.64
CA TYR A 61 15.56 0.51 -1.79
C TYR A 61 14.30 0.27 -0.96
N TYR A 62 13.82 -0.96 -0.91
CA TYR A 62 12.72 -1.38 -0.04
C TYR A 62 13.04 -1.10 1.43
N ASP A 63 14.24 -1.45 1.90
CA ASP A 63 14.65 -1.18 3.28
C ASP A 63 14.80 0.31 3.58
N MET A 64 15.29 1.10 2.62
CA MET A 64 15.32 2.56 2.75
C MET A 64 13.92 3.17 2.84
N LEU A 65 12.96 2.67 2.06
CA LEU A 65 11.58 3.13 2.08
C LEU A 65 10.85 2.85 3.39
N LYS A 66 11.35 1.94 4.25
CA LYS A 66 10.82 1.77 5.62
C LYS A 66 10.98 3.05 6.45
N ARG A 67 11.99 3.89 6.16
CA ARG A 67 12.25 5.15 6.87
C ARG A 67 11.32 6.26 6.38
N TYR A 68 10.52 6.83 7.28
CA TYR A 68 9.59 7.92 6.95
C TYR A 68 10.31 9.17 6.43
N SER A 69 11.45 9.54 7.03
CA SER A 69 12.28 10.67 6.57
C SER A 69 12.77 10.50 5.13
N PHE A 70 13.09 9.27 4.71
CA PHE A 70 13.49 8.99 3.33
C PHE A 70 12.32 9.17 2.36
N ARG A 71 11.11 8.72 2.73
CA ARG A 71 9.91 8.93 1.92
C ARG A 71 9.56 10.42 1.77
N LEU A 72 9.71 11.22 2.84
CA LEU A 72 9.55 12.68 2.76
C LEU A 72 10.59 13.32 1.84
N PHE A 73 11.86 12.92 1.97
CA PHE A 73 12.93 13.37 1.09
C PHE A 73 12.64 13.07 -0.39
N LEU A 74 12.15 11.87 -0.72
CA LEU A 74 11.78 11.51 -2.10
C LEU A 74 10.67 12.41 -2.66
N ARG A 75 9.70 12.83 -1.83
CA ARG A 75 8.66 13.77 -2.26
C ARG A 75 9.25 15.13 -2.64
N ASP A 76 10.21 15.63 -1.88
CA ASP A 76 10.90 16.88 -2.22
C ASP A 76 11.75 16.73 -3.50
N VAL A 77 12.43 15.60 -3.67
CA VAL A 77 13.16 15.28 -4.92
C VAL A 77 12.22 15.28 -6.12
N ILE A 78 11.04 14.66 -6.03
CA ILE A 78 10.03 14.64 -7.11
C ILE A 78 9.51 16.06 -7.41
N LYS A 79 9.27 16.86 -6.37
CA LYS A 79 8.84 18.25 -6.49
C LYS A 79 9.87 19.12 -7.22
N HIS A 80 11.15 18.85 -7.03
CA HIS A 80 12.27 19.59 -7.62
C HIS A 80 13.01 18.79 -8.72
N GLN A 81 12.35 17.81 -9.34
CA GLN A 81 12.97 16.79 -10.21
C GLN A 81 13.81 17.28 -11.39
N PRO A 82 13.53 18.42 -12.06
CA PRO A 82 14.37 18.83 -13.20
C PRO A 82 15.78 19.21 -12.75
N LEU A 83 15.89 19.88 -11.60
CA LEU A 83 17.17 20.30 -11.02
C LEU A 83 16.96 20.66 -9.53
N PHE A 84 17.69 20.00 -8.63
CA PHE A 84 17.64 20.28 -7.19
C PHE A 84 19.03 20.33 -6.56
N THR A 85 19.15 21.12 -5.49
CA THR A 85 20.33 21.18 -4.63
C THR A 85 20.01 20.53 -3.29
N SER A 86 21.03 20.28 -2.46
CA SER A 86 20.80 19.77 -1.09
C SER A 86 19.84 20.65 -0.30
N GLN A 87 19.94 21.98 -0.43
CA GLN A 87 19.09 22.95 0.25
C GLN A 87 17.60 22.78 -0.08
N HIS A 88 17.25 22.40 -1.31
CA HIS A 88 15.85 22.17 -1.70
C HIS A 88 15.21 20.95 -1.01
N VAL A 89 16.03 19.99 -0.55
CA VAL A 89 15.57 18.67 -0.06
C VAL A 89 15.97 18.40 1.40
N THR A 90 16.43 19.43 2.14
CA THR A 90 16.81 19.33 3.57
C THR A 90 15.60 19.59 4.51
N GLY A 91 14.38 19.76 3.98
CA GLY A 91 13.23 20.21 4.78
C GLY A 91 12.78 19.25 5.89
N TYR A 92 13.17 17.97 5.80
CA TYR A 92 12.67 16.89 6.65
C TYR A 92 13.77 16.02 7.29
N ALA A 93 15.04 16.37 7.10
CA ALA A 93 16.19 15.66 7.65
C ALA A 93 17.36 16.62 7.89
N THR A 94 18.37 16.21 8.66
CA THR A 94 19.59 17.01 8.83
C THR A 94 20.37 17.09 7.52
N LYS A 95 21.33 18.02 7.41
CA LYS A 95 22.16 18.17 6.20
C LYS A 95 22.96 16.90 5.92
N GLU A 96 23.44 16.26 6.97
CA GLU A 96 24.23 15.03 6.92
C GLU A 96 23.38 13.89 6.35
N VAL A 97 22.21 13.63 6.93
CA VAL A 97 21.27 12.59 6.46
C VAL A 97 20.79 12.87 5.03
N THR A 98 20.53 14.13 4.71
CA THR A 98 20.16 14.54 3.35
C THR A 98 21.28 14.24 2.35
N GLY A 99 22.53 14.53 2.72
CA GLY A 99 23.71 14.17 1.91
C GLY A 99 23.84 12.67 1.70
N GLU A 100 23.63 11.85 2.74
CA GLU A 100 23.60 10.39 2.64
C GLU A 100 22.52 9.90 1.68
N TYR A 101 21.31 10.46 1.75
CA TYR A 101 20.21 10.11 0.85
C TYR A 101 20.50 10.49 -0.61
N ILE A 102 21.08 11.65 -0.86
CA ILE A 102 21.48 12.06 -2.22
C ILE A 102 22.55 11.10 -2.76
N ASN A 103 23.60 10.83 -1.98
CA ASN A 103 24.66 9.89 -2.36
C ASN A 103 24.09 8.50 -2.64
N TYR A 104 23.14 8.06 -1.83
CA TYR A 104 22.40 6.82 -2.04
C TYR A 104 21.65 6.81 -3.38
N LEU A 105 20.85 7.85 -3.69
CA LEU A 105 20.10 7.95 -4.94
C LEU A 105 21.00 7.99 -6.18
N VAL A 106 22.17 8.64 -6.08
CA VAL A 106 23.18 8.63 -7.15
C VAL A 106 23.74 7.22 -7.34
N ARG A 107 24.09 6.54 -6.25
CA ARG A 107 24.63 5.17 -6.26
C ARG A 107 23.68 4.16 -6.91
N ILE A 108 22.39 4.21 -6.57
CA ILE A 108 21.38 3.31 -7.15
C ILE A 108 20.86 3.78 -8.52
N GLY A 109 21.40 4.89 -9.02
CA GLY A 109 21.16 5.38 -10.36
C GLY A 109 19.83 6.10 -10.59
N LEU A 110 19.08 6.46 -9.55
CA LEU A 110 17.83 7.23 -9.67
C LEU A 110 18.07 8.72 -9.94
N VAL A 111 19.20 9.24 -9.47
CA VAL A 111 19.62 10.63 -9.62
C VAL A 111 20.96 10.70 -10.35
N ALA A 112 21.17 11.74 -11.14
CA ALA A 112 22.45 12.06 -11.75
C ALA A 112 22.97 13.41 -11.21
N PRO A 113 24.27 13.51 -10.88
CA PRO A 113 24.90 14.80 -10.60
C PRO A 113 24.95 15.64 -11.87
N GLU A 114 24.73 16.94 -11.74
CA GLU A 114 24.78 17.93 -12.82
C GLU A 114 25.33 19.25 -12.30
N ASN A 115 26.59 19.54 -12.63
CA ASN A 115 27.36 20.66 -12.06
C ASN A 115 27.30 20.66 -10.52
N ASN A 116 26.72 21.71 -9.92
CA ASN A 116 26.53 21.88 -8.47
C ASN A 116 25.13 21.45 -7.99
N ALA A 117 24.43 20.65 -8.79
CA ALA A 117 23.06 20.21 -8.55
C ALA A 117 22.86 18.74 -8.94
N TYR A 118 21.62 18.30 -8.85
CA TYR A 118 21.19 16.93 -9.11
C TYR A 118 19.91 16.94 -9.94
N ARG A 119 19.73 15.92 -10.79
CA ARG A 119 18.49 15.73 -11.54
C ARG A 119 17.98 14.29 -11.43
N LEU A 120 16.67 14.13 -11.49
CA LEU A 120 16.04 12.81 -11.56
C LEU A 120 16.25 12.21 -12.97
N LYS A 121 16.68 10.95 -13.07
CA LYS A 121 16.93 10.34 -14.39
C LYS A 121 15.65 9.98 -15.14
N LYS A 122 14.62 9.53 -14.42
CA LYS A 122 13.29 9.25 -14.98
C LYS A 122 12.41 10.45 -14.69
N CYS A 123 11.98 11.16 -15.73
CA CYS A 123 11.06 12.30 -15.60
C CYS A 123 10.12 12.37 -16.82
N PRO A 124 8.91 12.95 -16.66
CA PRO A 124 8.35 13.43 -15.40
C PRO A 124 7.85 12.29 -14.50
N ILE A 125 8.04 12.41 -13.19
CA ILE A 125 7.31 11.64 -12.16
C ILE A 125 6.25 12.56 -11.57
N LYS A 126 4.97 12.21 -11.68
CA LYS A 126 3.88 13.08 -11.20
C LYS A 126 3.84 13.20 -9.68
N SER A 127 4.01 12.08 -8.97
CA SER A 127 3.91 12.06 -7.51
C SER A 127 4.62 10.84 -6.92
N PHE A 128 4.77 10.85 -5.60
CA PHE A 128 5.26 9.68 -4.85
C PHE A 128 4.20 8.58 -4.65
N GLY A 129 2.93 8.83 -5.03
CA GLY A 129 1.79 7.95 -4.76
C GLY A 129 1.99 6.52 -5.28
N GLU A 130 2.27 6.35 -6.57
CA GLU A 130 2.46 5.01 -7.17
C GLU A 130 3.64 4.24 -6.54
N THR A 131 4.70 4.96 -6.15
CA THR A 131 5.87 4.33 -5.48
C THR A 131 5.51 3.88 -4.07
N LEU A 132 4.67 4.66 -3.36
CA LEU A 132 4.17 4.28 -2.04
C LEU A 132 3.21 3.09 -2.12
N GLU A 133 2.32 3.05 -3.11
CA GLU A 133 1.44 1.91 -3.37
C GLU A 133 2.25 0.62 -3.63
N TRP A 134 3.26 0.71 -4.50
CA TRP A 134 4.19 -0.40 -4.73
C TRP A 134 4.88 -0.83 -3.43
N PHE A 135 5.41 0.12 -2.65
CA PHE A 135 6.10 -0.17 -1.40
C PHE A 135 5.22 -0.91 -0.40
N VAL A 136 3.97 -0.46 -0.23
CA VAL A 136 3.02 -1.13 0.67
C VAL A 136 2.63 -2.50 0.14
N ALA A 137 2.49 -2.68 -1.19
CA ALA A 137 2.28 -4.00 -1.77
C ALA A 137 3.47 -4.94 -1.51
N GLU A 138 4.70 -4.43 -1.55
CA GLU A 138 5.89 -5.19 -1.18
C GLU A 138 5.93 -5.55 0.31
N ILE A 139 5.43 -4.69 1.21
CA ILE A 139 5.25 -5.05 2.62
C ILE A 139 4.34 -6.28 2.74
N PHE A 140 3.18 -6.29 2.07
CA PHE A 140 2.28 -7.45 2.10
C PHE A 140 2.93 -8.73 1.56
N LYS A 141 3.68 -8.62 0.46
CA LYS A 141 4.35 -9.77 -0.17
C LYS A 141 5.49 -10.32 0.68
N ARG A 142 6.34 -9.44 1.24
CA ARG A 142 7.60 -9.79 1.92
C ARG A 142 7.37 -10.13 3.39
N GLU A 143 6.61 -9.32 4.10
CA GLU A 143 6.47 -9.42 5.55
C GLU A 143 5.25 -10.26 5.97
N PHE A 144 4.23 -10.36 5.10
CA PHE A 144 2.99 -11.11 5.38
C PHE A 144 2.73 -12.27 4.42
N ALA A 145 3.69 -12.60 3.54
CA ALA A 145 3.59 -13.67 2.54
C ALA A 145 2.25 -13.66 1.75
N SER A 146 1.69 -12.46 1.53
CA SER A 146 0.34 -12.28 1.03
C SER A 146 0.35 -11.90 -0.46
N GLU A 147 -0.61 -12.44 -1.22
CA GLU A 147 -0.85 -11.99 -2.58
C GLU A 147 -1.34 -10.55 -2.54
N ALA A 148 -0.61 -9.62 -3.15
CA ALA A 148 -0.98 -8.21 -3.21
C ALA A 148 -0.82 -7.63 -4.62
N VAL A 149 -1.76 -6.76 -5.00
CA VAL A 149 -1.78 -6.01 -6.26
C VAL A 149 -2.11 -4.55 -5.96
N TRP A 150 -1.58 -3.63 -6.76
CA TRP A 150 -1.71 -2.19 -6.53
C TRP A 150 -2.01 -1.43 -7.82
N GLY A 151 -2.40 -0.16 -7.73
CA GLY A 151 -2.78 0.69 -8.87
C GLY A 151 -3.87 0.06 -9.75
N VAL A 152 -4.90 -0.48 -9.12
CA VAL A 152 -5.87 -1.39 -9.74
C VAL A 152 -7.04 -0.64 -10.37
N LYS A 153 -7.33 -0.95 -11.63
CA LYS A 153 -8.53 -0.49 -12.33
C LYS A 153 -9.50 -1.64 -12.56
N MET A 154 -10.76 -1.40 -12.21
CA MET A 154 -11.84 -2.39 -12.23
C MET A 154 -12.86 -2.12 -13.33
N LYS A 155 -13.34 -3.17 -14.00
CA LYS A 155 -14.54 -3.08 -14.85
C LYS A 155 -15.79 -3.23 -13.98
N ARG A 156 -16.79 -2.37 -14.21
CA ARG A 156 -18.10 -2.35 -13.55
C ARG A 156 -18.07 -2.24 -12.01
N PRO A 157 -17.33 -1.30 -11.41
CA PRO A 157 -17.69 -0.95 -10.03
C PRO A 157 -19.06 -0.23 -10.07
N GLY A 158 -19.93 -0.45 -9.09
CA GLY A 158 -21.15 0.34 -8.94
C GLY A 158 -20.83 1.84 -8.74
N ILE A 159 -19.57 2.11 -8.37
CA ILE A 159 -19.00 3.41 -8.04
C ILE A 159 -17.69 3.59 -8.80
N GLY A 160 -17.55 4.64 -9.61
CA GLY A 160 -16.30 4.90 -10.36
C GLY A 160 -15.08 5.12 -9.46
N GLY A 161 -13.88 4.83 -9.96
CA GLY A 161 -12.62 5.08 -9.27
C GLY A 161 -11.57 3.99 -9.47
N ASP A 162 -10.31 4.35 -9.24
CA ASP A 162 -9.21 3.41 -9.14
C ASP A 162 -9.09 2.92 -7.68
N TYR A 163 -8.50 1.75 -7.49
CA TYR A 163 -8.25 1.13 -6.18
C TYR A 163 -6.75 1.03 -5.96
N ASP A 164 -6.26 1.66 -4.90
CA ASP A 164 -4.82 1.78 -4.67
C ASP A 164 -4.16 0.43 -4.38
N LEU A 165 -4.73 -0.40 -3.50
CA LEU A 165 -4.15 -1.70 -3.15
C LEU A 165 -5.18 -2.75 -2.72
N PHE A 166 -4.98 -3.98 -3.19
CA PHE A 166 -5.64 -5.18 -2.66
C PHE A 166 -4.63 -6.19 -2.16
N ALA A 167 -4.94 -6.85 -1.05
CA ALA A 167 -4.22 -8.02 -0.57
C ALA A 167 -5.18 -9.17 -0.22
N LYS A 168 -4.70 -10.41 -0.31
CA LYS A 168 -5.40 -11.61 0.14
C LYS A 168 -4.80 -12.10 1.45
N ILE A 169 -5.60 -12.10 2.51
CA ILE A 169 -5.22 -12.50 3.87
C ILE A 169 -6.07 -13.72 4.25
N ASP A 170 -5.52 -14.93 4.25
CA ASP A 170 -6.25 -16.17 4.58
C ASP A 170 -7.63 -16.33 3.87
N GLY A 171 -7.70 -15.91 2.61
CA GLY A 171 -8.92 -15.94 1.80
C GLY A 171 -9.84 -14.72 1.97
N ALA A 172 -9.56 -13.85 2.93
CA ALA A 172 -10.17 -12.54 3.09
C ALA A 172 -9.56 -11.52 2.11
N ILE A 173 -10.40 -10.62 1.61
CA ILE A 173 -9.99 -9.45 0.83
C ILE A 173 -9.68 -8.32 1.80
N LEU A 174 -8.45 -7.83 1.71
CA LEU A 174 -8.05 -6.55 2.25
C LEU A 174 -8.01 -5.52 1.13
N TYR A 175 -8.74 -4.43 1.31
CA TYR A 175 -8.63 -3.23 0.50
C TYR A 175 -7.89 -2.15 1.29
N MET A 176 -6.92 -1.48 0.67
CA MET A 176 -6.26 -0.32 1.25
C MET A 176 -6.29 0.86 0.29
N GLU A 177 -6.73 2.02 0.80
CA GLU A 177 -6.51 3.33 0.19
C GLU A 177 -5.21 3.91 0.74
N VAL A 178 -4.33 4.37 -0.14
CA VAL A 178 -2.98 4.83 0.17
C VAL A 178 -2.86 6.31 -0.18
N LYS A 179 -2.60 7.14 0.83
CA LYS A 179 -2.41 8.58 0.65
C LYS A 179 -1.00 9.01 0.99
N SER A 180 -0.26 9.44 -0.02
CA SER A 180 1.07 10.05 0.13
C SER A 180 1.02 11.54 0.43
N SER A 181 -0.13 12.20 0.40
CA SER A 181 -0.25 13.62 0.72
C SER A 181 -0.35 13.83 2.24
N PRO A 182 0.11 14.97 2.79
CA PRO A 182 -0.14 15.30 4.19
C PRO A 182 -1.64 15.46 4.45
N PRO A 183 -2.13 15.19 5.69
CA PRO A 183 -3.55 15.30 6.05
C PRO A 183 -4.21 16.60 5.60
N LYS A 184 -3.49 17.73 5.66
CA LYS A 184 -4.01 19.05 5.23
C LYS A 184 -4.51 19.08 3.78
N GLN A 185 -4.01 18.22 2.90
CA GLN A 185 -4.39 18.13 1.49
C GLN A 185 -5.47 17.09 1.19
N VAL A 186 -5.93 16.34 2.20
CA VAL A 186 -7.07 15.42 2.05
C VAL A 186 -8.37 16.19 2.17
N TYR A 187 -9.29 15.98 1.24
CA TYR A 187 -10.62 16.60 1.22
C TYR A 187 -11.73 15.61 1.61
N GLN A 188 -12.87 16.12 2.09
CA GLN A 188 -13.99 15.28 2.56
C GLN A 188 -14.45 14.28 1.50
N LYS A 189 -14.53 14.72 0.24
CA LYS A 189 -14.89 13.90 -0.93
C LYS A 189 -14.02 12.64 -1.08
N GLU A 190 -12.78 12.65 -0.61
CA GLU A 190 -11.90 11.47 -0.68
C GLU A 190 -12.29 10.43 0.37
N ILE A 191 -12.77 10.86 1.54
CA ILE A 191 -13.32 9.97 2.57
C ILE A 191 -14.62 9.36 2.09
N SER A 192 -15.50 10.18 1.52
CA SER A 192 -16.75 9.72 0.90
C SER A 192 -16.45 8.68 -0.19
N ALA A 193 -15.55 8.99 -1.13
CA ALA A 193 -15.20 8.08 -2.21
C ALA A 193 -14.53 6.79 -1.72
N PHE A 194 -13.71 6.85 -0.66
CA PHE A 194 -13.16 5.66 -0.02
C PHE A 194 -14.26 4.78 0.58
N LEU A 195 -15.15 5.35 1.40
CA LEU A 195 -16.23 4.58 2.01
C LEU A 195 -17.21 4.03 0.98
N ASP A 196 -17.49 4.78 -0.08
CA ASP A 196 -18.25 4.31 -1.24
C ASP A 196 -17.64 3.03 -1.81
N ARG A 197 -16.34 3.03 -2.14
CA ARG A 197 -15.64 1.84 -2.63
C ARG A 197 -15.63 0.70 -1.61
N VAL A 198 -15.48 1.01 -0.33
CA VAL A 198 -15.53 0.01 0.75
C VAL A 198 -16.90 -0.68 0.80
N TYR A 199 -18.00 0.06 0.70
CA TYR A 199 -19.35 -0.52 0.73
C TYR A 199 -19.77 -1.18 -0.59
N ASP A 200 -19.28 -0.71 -1.74
CA ASP A 200 -19.48 -1.36 -3.06
C ASP A 200 -18.76 -2.72 -3.10
N LEU A 201 -17.51 -2.78 -2.63
CA LEU A 201 -16.69 -4.00 -2.65
C LEU A 201 -17.03 -4.98 -1.51
N MET A 202 -17.45 -4.45 -0.36
CA MET A 202 -17.67 -5.20 0.88
C MET A 202 -16.46 -6.08 1.27
N PRO A 203 -15.22 -5.53 1.39
CA PRO A 203 -14.05 -6.31 1.78
C PRO A 203 -14.19 -6.80 3.23
N GLU A 204 -13.40 -7.79 3.63
CA GLU A 204 -13.37 -8.19 5.04
C GLU A 204 -12.62 -7.14 5.88
N ILE A 205 -11.55 -6.59 5.31
CA ILE A 205 -10.68 -5.59 5.93
C ILE A 205 -10.57 -4.42 4.96
N ALA A 206 -10.84 -3.21 5.44
CA ALA A 206 -10.57 -1.97 4.73
C ALA A 206 -9.60 -1.12 5.55
N ILE A 207 -8.58 -0.56 4.91
CA ILE A 207 -7.60 0.31 5.57
C ILE A 207 -7.52 1.64 4.81
N PHE A 208 -7.69 2.74 5.52
CA PHE A 208 -7.30 4.06 5.04
C PHE A 208 -5.92 4.40 5.61
N PHE A 209 -4.91 4.33 4.76
CA PHE A 209 -3.51 4.57 5.14
C PHE A 209 -3.05 5.96 4.71
N MET A 210 -2.54 6.72 5.68
CA MET A 210 -1.88 8.01 5.45
C MET A 210 -0.38 7.89 5.71
N ASP A 211 0.47 8.17 4.71
CA ASP A 211 1.92 8.20 4.90
C ASP A 211 2.36 9.53 5.56
N THR A 212 2.09 9.59 6.87
CA THR A 212 2.42 10.68 7.77
C THR A 212 2.64 10.15 9.20
N GLU A 213 3.39 10.89 10.00
CA GLU A 213 3.47 10.67 11.46
C GLU A 213 2.64 11.69 12.26
N LEU A 214 1.98 12.62 11.55
CA LEU A 214 1.11 13.62 12.17
C LEU A 214 -0.11 12.96 12.84
N ARG A 215 -0.68 13.68 13.81
CA ARG A 215 -1.87 13.22 14.52
C ARG A 215 -3.06 13.17 13.56
N MET A 216 -3.69 12.01 13.50
CA MET A 216 -4.86 11.75 12.67
C MET A 216 -6.15 12.26 13.33
N LYS A 217 -6.15 12.37 14.67
CA LYS A 217 -7.31 12.83 15.45
C LYS A 217 -7.73 14.28 15.14
N ASP A 218 -6.80 15.09 14.66
CA ASP A 218 -7.06 16.53 14.48
C ASP A 218 -7.82 16.82 13.18
N LYS A 219 -7.75 15.91 12.18
CA LYS A 219 -8.40 16.12 10.88
C LYS A 219 -9.04 14.86 10.31
N MET A 220 -8.28 13.77 10.22
CA MET A 220 -8.73 12.57 9.54
C MET A 220 -9.90 11.89 10.27
N VAL A 221 -9.78 11.70 11.59
CA VAL A 221 -10.85 11.09 12.39
C VAL A 221 -12.15 11.92 12.33
N PRO A 222 -12.13 13.26 12.55
CA PRO A 222 -13.32 14.10 12.37
C PRO A 222 -13.97 13.96 10.99
N MET A 223 -13.18 13.95 9.92
CA MET A 223 -13.73 13.80 8.56
C MET A 223 -14.43 12.45 8.35
N PHE A 224 -13.91 11.37 8.95
CA PHE A 224 -14.59 10.08 8.98
C PHE A 224 -15.87 10.12 9.81
N GLU A 225 -15.83 10.69 11.01
CA GLU A 225 -17.02 10.83 11.87
C GLU A 225 -18.13 11.64 11.18
N ASP A 226 -17.77 12.72 10.49
CA ASP A 226 -18.73 13.54 9.75
C ASP A 226 -19.33 12.79 8.56
N GLU A 227 -18.52 12.02 7.82
CA GLU A 227 -19.02 11.17 6.73
C GLU A 227 -19.97 10.09 7.26
N LEU A 228 -19.64 9.47 8.41
CA LEU A 228 -20.46 8.43 9.01
C LEU A 228 -21.82 8.98 9.49
N LYS A 229 -21.87 10.20 10.04
CA LYS A 229 -23.13 10.88 10.40
C LYS A 229 -24.03 11.11 9.20
N ILE A 230 -23.46 11.31 8.01
CA ILE A 230 -24.23 11.49 6.77
C ILE A 230 -24.79 10.14 6.29
N ARG A 231 -24.01 9.05 6.43
CA ARG A 231 -24.35 7.72 5.89
C ARG A 231 -25.30 6.92 6.76
N PHE A 232 -25.30 7.14 8.07
CA PHE A 232 -26.02 6.31 9.03
C PHE A 232 -26.89 7.17 9.95
N SER A 233 -28.11 6.71 10.21
CA SER A 233 -28.99 7.30 11.23
C SER A 233 -28.37 7.19 12.63
N GLU A 234 -27.72 6.05 12.90
CA GLU A 234 -26.93 5.79 14.10
C GLU A 234 -25.47 5.55 13.67
N PRO A 235 -24.62 6.60 13.65
CA PRO A 235 -23.27 6.49 13.12
C PRO A 235 -22.38 5.61 14.01
N PRO A 236 -21.63 4.66 13.43
CA PRO A 236 -20.68 3.86 14.18
C PRO A 236 -19.56 4.73 14.74
N LYS A 237 -19.07 4.39 15.93
CA LYS A 237 -18.00 5.15 16.59
C LYS A 237 -16.64 4.85 15.96
N VAL A 238 -15.79 5.88 15.88
CA VAL A 238 -14.38 5.74 15.51
C VAL A 238 -13.55 5.62 16.79
N ASN A 239 -13.11 4.41 17.13
CA ASN A 239 -12.38 4.14 18.36
C ASN A 239 -10.88 4.10 18.10
N ARG A 240 -10.12 4.80 18.96
CA ARG A 240 -8.66 4.65 19.00
C ARG A 240 -8.34 3.31 19.64
N ILE A 241 -7.59 2.48 18.92
CA ILE A 241 -7.08 1.21 19.44
C ILE A 241 -5.78 1.48 20.19
N GLU A 242 -4.82 2.11 19.51
CA GLU A 242 -3.53 2.47 20.09
C GLU A 242 -2.88 3.57 19.24
N LYS A 243 -2.23 4.56 19.86
CA LYS A 243 -1.55 5.67 19.15
C LYS A 243 -2.41 6.19 17.99
N GLU A 244 -1.90 6.19 16.76
CA GLU A 244 -2.61 6.69 15.57
C GLU A 244 -3.28 5.58 14.74
N LEU A 245 -3.66 4.47 15.39
CA LEU A 245 -4.48 3.38 14.85
C LEU A 245 -5.91 3.50 15.38
N PHE A 246 -6.87 3.59 14.47
CA PHE A 246 -8.29 3.68 14.77
C PHE A 246 -9.07 2.60 14.03
N GLU A 247 -10.18 2.19 14.62
CA GLU A 247 -11.14 1.24 14.07
C GLU A 247 -12.53 1.88 14.09
N ILE A 248 -13.24 1.78 12.97
CA ILE A 248 -14.66 2.14 12.89
C ILE A 248 -15.46 0.93 13.36
N GLN A 249 -16.35 1.11 14.34
CA GLN A 249 -17.15 0.02 14.92
C GLN A 249 -18.31 -0.41 14.02
N THR A 250 -17.99 -1.02 12.89
CA THR A 250 -18.92 -1.66 11.96
C THR A 250 -18.86 -3.18 12.11
N GLU A 251 -19.98 -3.88 11.90
CA GLU A 251 -20.00 -5.35 11.88
C GLU A 251 -19.22 -5.88 10.67
N ARG A 252 -19.54 -5.36 9.48
CA ARG A 252 -18.81 -5.59 8.23
C ARG A 252 -19.08 -4.45 7.24
N PRO A 253 -18.11 -3.98 6.45
CA PRO A 253 -16.68 -4.34 6.46
C PRO A 253 -15.96 -3.75 7.68
N ARG A 254 -14.85 -4.35 8.13
CA ARG A 254 -14.05 -3.78 9.24
C ARG A 254 -13.09 -2.72 8.69
N VAL A 255 -13.29 -1.48 9.12
CA VAL A 255 -12.56 -0.33 8.59
C VAL A 255 -11.56 0.19 9.61
N PHE A 256 -10.31 0.36 9.18
CA PHE A 256 -9.23 0.89 9.98
C PHE A 256 -8.66 2.17 9.38
N ILE A 257 -8.20 3.07 10.23
CA ILE A 257 -7.49 4.29 9.85
C ILE A 257 -6.13 4.21 10.51
N ILE A 258 -5.07 4.18 9.71
CA ILE A 258 -3.69 4.07 10.19
C ILE A 258 -2.79 5.11 9.53
N ASN A 259 -1.67 5.42 10.18
CA ASN A 259 -0.64 6.26 9.59
C ASN A 259 0.74 5.55 9.59
N ALA A 260 1.80 6.28 9.26
CA ALA A 260 3.15 5.76 9.20
C ALA A 260 3.93 5.86 10.52
N LYS A 261 3.30 6.33 11.61
CA LYS A 261 3.96 6.52 12.91
C LYS A 261 4.51 5.21 13.45
N ASP A 262 5.75 5.27 13.94
CA ASP A 262 6.60 4.16 14.39
C ASP A 262 7.01 3.20 13.26
N SER A 263 6.04 2.51 12.64
CA SER A 263 6.30 1.58 11.53
C SER A 263 4.99 1.24 10.82
N ILE A 264 4.98 1.35 9.48
CA ILE A 264 3.85 0.92 8.65
C ILE A 264 3.60 -0.58 8.84
N ILE A 265 4.68 -1.38 8.89
CA ILE A 265 4.61 -2.84 9.04
C ILE A 265 3.92 -3.19 10.37
N ASN A 266 4.38 -2.60 11.48
CA ASN A 266 3.81 -2.87 12.80
C ASN A 266 2.35 -2.40 12.89
N ASN A 267 2.00 -1.30 12.23
CA ASN A 267 0.61 -0.82 12.21
C ASN A 267 -0.30 -1.78 11.42
N ILE A 268 0.15 -2.30 10.28
CA ILE A 268 -0.56 -3.34 9.53
C ILE A 268 -0.68 -4.62 10.36
N GLU A 269 0.39 -5.05 11.02
CA GLU A 269 0.39 -6.22 11.90
C GLU A 269 -0.66 -6.10 13.02
N LYS A 270 -0.73 -4.93 13.67
CA LYS A 270 -1.75 -4.65 14.70
C LYS A 270 -3.18 -4.72 14.14
N VAL A 271 -3.40 -4.24 12.91
CA VAL A 271 -4.69 -4.40 12.22
C VAL A 271 -5.02 -5.89 12.03
N MET A 272 -4.06 -6.70 11.57
CA MET A 272 -4.27 -8.14 11.40
C MET A 272 -4.59 -8.84 12.72
N VAL A 273 -3.80 -8.58 13.76
CA VAL A 273 -4.03 -9.13 15.12
C VAL A 273 -5.43 -8.76 15.61
N ARG A 274 -5.85 -7.51 15.39
CA ARG A 274 -7.18 -7.03 15.79
C ARG A 274 -8.30 -7.74 15.02
N TYR A 275 -8.15 -7.90 13.71
CA TYR A 275 -9.11 -8.61 12.85
C TYR A 275 -9.27 -10.08 13.29
N PHE A 276 -8.17 -10.84 13.35
CA PHE A 276 -8.22 -12.27 13.67
C PHE A 276 -8.71 -12.56 15.10
N ARG A 277 -8.32 -11.74 16.09
CA ARG A 277 -8.86 -11.88 17.46
C ARG A 277 -10.37 -11.70 17.53
N THR A 278 -10.95 -10.91 16.63
CA THR A 278 -12.40 -10.70 16.62
C THR A 278 -13.13 -11.84 15.93
N ILE A 279 -12.56 -12.45 14.89
CA ILE A 279 -13.13 -13.64 14.25
C ILE A 279 -13.29 -14.77 15.28
N ILE A 280 -12.25 -15.02 16.08
CA ILE A 280 -12.24 -16.11 17.08
C ILE A 280 -13.38 -15.93 18.10
N ARG A 281 -13.64 -14.69 18.54
CA ARG A 281 -14.71 -14.38 19.50
C ARG A 281 -16.12 -14.55 18.93
N ASN A 282 -16.29 -14.50 17.62
CA ASN A 282 -17.59 -14.63 16.97
C ASN A 282 -17.90 -16.07 16.55
N HIS A 283 -16.92 -16.98 16.61
CA HIS A 283 -17.04 -18.39 16.20
C HIS A 283 -16.86 -19.38 17.37
N GLY A 284 -16.70 -18.89 18.60
CA GLY A 284 -16.71 -19.68 19.84
C GLY A 284 -17.86 -19.24 20.72
#